data_AF-A0A314LCG2-F1
#
_entry.id   AF-A0A314LCG2-F1
#
_cell.length_a   1.000
_cell.length_b   1.000
_cell.length_c   1.000
_cell.angle_alpha   90.00
_cell.angle_beta   90.00
_cell.angle_gamma   90.00
#
_symmetry.space_group_name_H-M   'P 1'
#
loop_
_entity.id
_entity.type
_entity.pdbx_description
1 polymer ?
#
loop_
_entity_poly.entity_id
_entity_poly.type
_entity_poly.pdbx_seq_one_letter_code
_entity_poly.pdbx_strand_id
1 'polypeptide(L)'
;KKLPLGLIPLPLIGNLHNILGDQPHQSLAKLAERYSPIISLRLGRITTVVMSSSAVAKDVLQKQDLAFSSRTIPDAIHDLYHNQFTVECP
;
A
#
# COMPACT_ATOMS: atom_id res chain seq x y z
N LYS A 1 -5.09 17.81 -8.04
CA LYS A 1 -5.72 16.46 -8.17
C LYS A 1 -6.43 16.14 -6.85
N LYS A 2 -7.77 16.03 -6.85
CA LYS A 2 -8.53 15.61 -5.67
C LYS A 2 -8.35 14.10 -5.53
N LEU A 3 -7.76 13.65 -4.42
CA LEU A 3 -7.70 12.24 -4.09
C LEU A 3 -9.12 11.76 -3.75
N PRO A 4 -9.50 10.51 -4.12
CA PRO A 4 -10.77 9.93 -3.67
C PRO A 4 -10.81 10.00 -2.14
N LEU A 5 -11.97 10.39 -1.59
CA LEU A 5 -12.22 10.67 -0.17
C LEU A 5 -11.32 9.82 0.75
N GLY A 6 -10.21 10.41 1.18
CA GLY A 6 -9.14 9.70 1.88
C GLY A 6 -9.44 9.62 3.36
N LEU A 7 -9.22 8.45 3.96
CA LEU A 7 -9.38 8.29 5.39
C LEU A 7 -8.49 9.29 6.13
N ILE A 8 -9.05 9.93 7.15
CA ILE A 8 -8.36 10.93 7.96
C ILE A 8 -7.18 10.22 8.67
N PRO A 9 -5.92 10.45 8.25
CA PRO A 9 -4.78 9.75 8.80
C PRO A 9 -4.33 10.40 10.11
N LEU A 10 -3.84 9.59 11.06
CA LEU A 10 -3.17 10.11 12.25
C LEU A 10 -1.84 10.81 11.89
N PRO A 11 -1.43 11.85 12.63
CA PRO A 11 -0.11 12.45 12.45
C PRO A 11 0.99 11.40 12.70
N LEU A 12 2.02 11.39 11.84
CA LEU A 12 3.15 10.43 11.78
C LEU A 12 2.82 9.00 11.34
N ILE A 13 1.88 8.30 11.99
CA ILE A 13 1.63 6.87 11.73
C ILE A 13 0.70 6.67 10.52
N GLY A 14 -0.16 7.64 10.22
CA GLY A 14 -1.17 7.52 9.18
C GLY A 14 -2.26 6.52 9.56
N ASN A 15 -2.70 5.72 8.58
CA ASN A 15 -3.68 4.63 8.74
C ASN A 15 -3.01 3.30 9.13
N LEU A 16 -1.69 3.31 9.35
CA LEU A 16 -0.91 2.10 9.62
C LEU A 16 -1.41 1.38 10.88
N HIS A 17 -1.79 2.12 11.93
CA HIS A 17 -2.30 1.53 13.18
C HIS A 17 -3.51 0.59 12.99
N ASN A 18 -4.36 0.87 12.00
CA ASN A 18 -5.54 0.04 11.70
C ASN A 18 -5.24 -1.12 10.73
N ILE A 19 -4.05 -1.13 10.10
CA ILE A 19 -3.67 -2.08 9.03
C ILE A 19 -2.53 -3.00 9.47
N LEU A 20 -1.71 -2.59 10.44
CA LEU A 20 -0.54 -3.31 10.96
C LEU A 20 -0.89 -4.47 11.92
N GLY A 21 -2.08 -5.05 11.75
CA GLY A 21 -2.45 -6.30 12.40
C GLY A 21 -1.93 -7.50 11.62
N ASP A 22 -2.22 -8.70 12.14
CA ASP A 22 -1.79 -9.98 11.56
C ASP A 22 -2.23 -10.18 10.09
N GLN A 23 -3.31 -9.51 9.67
CA GLN A 23 -3.96 -9.68 8.37
C GLN A 23 -4.20 -8.33 7.67
N PRO A 24 -3.17 -7.73 7.04
CA PRO A 24 -3.28 -6.43 6.38
C PRO A 24 -4.26 -6.45 5.19
N HIS A 25 -4.32 -7.56 4.45
CA HIS A 25 -5.22 -7.71 3.30
C HIS A 25 -6.71 -7.72 3.72
N GLN A 26 -7.05 -8.37 4.84
CA GLN A 26 -8.42 -8.37 5.35
C GLN A 26 -8.82 -6.99 5.87
N SER A 27 -7.89 -6.30 6.52
CA SER A 27 -8.11 -4.95 7.04
C SER A 27 -8.39 -3.97 5.89
N LEU A 28 -7.65 -4.06 4.79
CA LEU A 28 -7.89 -3.29 3.57
C LEU A 28 -9.22 -3.62 2.90
N ALA A 29 -9.60 -4.90 2.84
CA ALA A 29 -10.87 -5.35 2.27
C ALA A 29 -12.06 -4.77 3.06
N LYS A 30 -12.06 -4.89 4.39
CA LYS A 30 -13.08 -4.29 5.28
C LYS A 30 -13.20 -2.78 5.12
N LEU A 31 -12.07 -2.12 4.85
CA LEU A 31 -12.01 -0.69 4.60
C LEU A 31 -12.70 -0.33 3.28
N ALA A 32 -12.43 -1.11 2.23
CA ALA A 32 -13.03 -0.88 0.92
C ALA A 32 -14.54 -1.15 0.92
N GLU A 33 -15.00 -2.16 1.68
CA GLU A 33 -16.42 -2.42 1.91
C GLU A 33 -17.10 -1.25 2.64
N ARG A 34 -16.42 -0.62 3.61
CA ARG A 34 -17.00 0.47 4.41
C ARG A 34 -17.09 1.81 3.67
N TYR A 35 -16.12 2.13 2.82
CA TYR A 35 -16.02 3.47 2.20
C TYR A 35 -16.27 3.46 0.70
N SER A 36 -15.48 2.69 -0.04
CA SER A 36 -15.51 2.64 -1.51
C SER A 36 -14.52 1.58 -2.02
N PRO A 37 -14.74 0.97 -3.19
CA PRO A 37 -13.76 0.13 -3.87
C PRO A 37 -12.46 0.85 -4.24
N ILE A 38 -12.44 2.20 -4.19
CA ILE A 38 -11.26 3.03 -4.44
C ILE A 38 -11.09 3.97 -3.26
N ILE A 39 -10.02 3.77 -2.48
CA ILE A 39 -9.71 4.54 -1.28
C ILE A 39 -8.25 4.98 -1.27
N SER A 40 -7.98 6.15 -0.70
CA SER A 40 -6.63 6.64 -0.48
C SER A 40 -6.25 6.57 0.99
N LEU A 41 -5.07 6.02 1.26
CA LEU A 41 -4.53 5.76 2.58
C LEU A 41 -3.14 6.37 2.71
N ARG A 42 -2.75 6.65 3.94
CA ARG A 42 -1.35 6.98 4.27
C ARG A 42 -0.77 5.88 5.14
N LEU A 43 0.27 5.21 4.67
CA LEU A 43 1.03 4.21 5.40
C LEU A 43 2.34 4.87 5.85
N GLY A 44 2.37 5.39 7.09
CA GLY A 44 3.45 6.26 7.55
C GLY A 44 3.56 7.52 6.67
N ARG A 45 4.72 7.69 6.01
CA ARG A 45 4.99 8.81 5.09
C ARG A 45 4.52 8.55 3.65
N ILE A 46 4.16 7.31 3.31
CA ILE A 46 3.79 6.91 1.95
C ILE A 46 2.28 7.07 1.76
N THR A 47 1.86 7.71 0.67
CA THR A 47 0.44 7.75 0.28
C THR A 47 0.15 6.59 -0.68
N THR A 48 -0.74 5.69 -0.28
CA THR A 48 -1.09 4.47 -0.99
C THR A 48 -2.55 4.52 -1.42
N VAL A 49 -2.82 4.24 -2.70
CA VAL A 49 -4.18 4.09 -3.23
C VAL A 49 -4.50 2.60 -3.30
N VAL A 50 -5.60 2.19 -2.68
CA VAL A 50 -6.05 0.80 -2.69
C VAL A 50 -7.28 0.69 -3.59
N MET A 51 -7.23 -0.27 -4.49
CA MET A 51 -8.28 -0.58 -5.45
C MET A 51 -8.76 -2.01 -5.19
N SER A 52 -9.96 -2.14 -4.62
CA SER A 52 -10.56 -3.44 -4.27
C SER A 52 -11.52 -3.98 -5.32
N SER A 53 -11.68 -3.27 -6.45
CA SER A 53 -12.46 -3.74 -7.60
C SER A 53 -11.54 -4.28 -8.69
N SER A 54 -11.81 -5.50 -9.15
CA SER A 54 -11.05 -6.14 -10.24
C SER A 54 -11.17 -5.39 -11.57
N ALA A 55 -12.35 -4.83 -11.87
CA ALA A 55 -12.57 -4.05 -13.09
C ALA A 55 -11.70 -2.78 -13.10
N VAL A 56 -11.66 -2.06 -11.98
CA VAL A 56 -10.85 -0.84 -11.84
C VAL A 56 -9.36 -1.17 -11.84
N ALA A 57 -8.95 -2.22 -11.13
CA ALA A 57 -7.56 -2.66 -11.09
C ALA A 57 -7.05 -3.05 -12.49
N LYS A 58 -7.86 -3.80 -13.25
CA LYS A 58 -7.53 -4.19 -14.64
C LYS A 58 -7.35 -2.97 -15.52
N ASP A 59 -8.27 -2.00 -15.45
CA ASP A 59 -8.19 -0.77 -16.23
C ASP A 59 -6.93 0.05 -15.91
N VAL A 60 -6.58 0.17 -14.62
CA VAL A 60 -5.41 0.94 -14.19
C VAL A 60 -4.11 0.23 -14.57
N LEU A 61 -4.02 -1.08 -14.34
CA LEU A 61 -2.85 -1.88 -14.74
C LEU A 61 -2.65 -1.84 -16.26
N GLN A 62 -3.72 -1.90 -17.05
CA GLN A 62 -3.62 -1.78 -18.50
C GLN A 62 -3.22 -0.37 -18.96
N LYS A 63 -3.79 0.69 -18.36
CA LYS A 63 -3.51 2.08 -18.76
C LYS A 63 -2.15 2.58 -18.28
N GLN A 64 -1.61 2.02 -17.20
CA GLN A 64 -0.38 2.47 -16.54
C GLN A 64 0.66 1.34 -16.44
N ASP A 65 0.62 0.37 -17.34
CA ASP A 65 1.48 -0.83 -17.31
C ASP A 65 2.98 -0.48 -17.16
N LEU A 66 3.46 0.54 -17.87
CA LEU A 66 4.85 1.01 -17.76
C LEU A 66 5.21 1.54 -16.36
N ALA A 67 4.26 2.18 -15.66
CA ALA A 67 4.48 2.72 -14.32
C ALA A 67 4.38 1.64 -13.22
N PHE A 68 3.64 0.55 -13.47
CA PHE A 68 3.45 -0.56 -12.52
C PHE A 68 4.32 -1.78 -12.80
N SER A 69 4.96 -1.86 -13.98
CA SER A 69 5.90 -2.93 -14.35
C SER A 69 7.25 -2.83 -13.64
N SER A 70 7.59 -1.66 -13.10
CA SER A 70 8.80 -1.50 -12.27
C SER A 70 8.63 -2.17 -10.91
N ARG A 71 9.57 -3.02 -10.51
CA ARG A 71 9.60 -3.66 -9.20
C ARG A 71 10.02 -2.65 -8.12
N THR A 72 9.07 -1.85 -7.65
CA THR A 72 9.31 -0.86 -6.59
C THR A 72 9.35 -1.56 -5.24
N ILE A 73 10.55 -1.77 -4.70
CA ILE A 73 10.73 -2.19 -3.31
C ILE A 73 10.62 -0.93 -2.45
N PRO A 74 9.69 -0.85 -1.48
CA PRO A 74 9.67 0.28 -0.55
C PRO A 74 11.01 0.33 0.18
N ASP A 75 11.64 1.51 0.30
CA ASP A 75 12.94 1.66 0.96
C ASP A 75 12.94 1.07 2.39
N ALA A 76 11.80 1.12 3.08
CA ALA A 76 11.60 0.51 4.39
C ALA A 76 11.80 -1.02 4.40
N ILE A 77 11.54 -1.71 3.28
CA ILE A 77 11.80 -3.15 3.13
C ILE A 77 13.24 -3.40 2.67
N HIS A 78 13.81 -2.51 1.87
CA HIS A 78 15.20 -2.63 1.44
C HIS A 78 16.17 -2.60 2.63
N ASP A 79 15.94 -1.73 3.62
CA ASP A 79 16.75 -1.65 4.85
C ASP A 79 16.61 -2.92 5.71
N LEU A 80 15.40 -3.48 5.82
CA LEU A 80 15.16 -4.76 6.52
C LEU A 80 15.83 -5.95 5.82
N TYR A 81 15.94 -5.92 4.49
CA TYR A 81 16.59 -6.98 3.71
C TYR A 81 18.11 -6.96 3.86
N HIS A 82 18.72 -5.79 4.08
CA HIS A 82 20.17 -5.67 4.18
C HIS A 82 20.76 -6.33 5.43
N ASN A 83 19.93 -6.59 6.45
CA ASN A 83 20.35 -7.29 7.66
C ASN A 83 20.21 -8.83 7.58
N GLN A 84 19.65 -9.39 6.49
CA GLN A 84 19.44 -10.84 6.35
C GLN A 84 20.38 -11.55 5.36
N PHE A 85 21.22 -10.81 4.63
CA PHE A 85 22.15 -11.38 3.65
C PHE A 85 23.64 -11.09 3.93
N THR A 86 24.03 -10.76 5.17
CA THR A 86 25.42 -11.00 5.58
C THR A 86 25.58 -12.50 5.85
N VAL A 87 25.64 -13.28 4.77
CA VAL A 87 26.34 -14.57 4.84
C VAL A 87 27.82 -14.22 4.97
N GLU A 88 28.31 -14.19 6.21
CA GLU A 88 29.75 -14.34 6.46
C GLU A 88 30.14 -15.71 5.90
N CYS A 89 30.75 -15.71 4.71
CA CYS A 89 31.45 -16.89 4.22
C CYS A 89 32.73 -17.01 5.04
N PRO A 90 32.98 -18.14 5.74
CA PRO A 90 34.26 -18.42 6.36
C PRO A 90 35.38 -18.60 5.33
#